data_AF-A0A3B0MYI9-F1
#
_entry.id   AF-A0A3B0MYI9-F1
#
_cell.length_a   1.000
_cell.length_b   1.000
_cell.length_c   1.000
_cell.angle_alpha   90.00
_cell.angle_beta   90.00
_cell.angle_gamma   90.00
#
_symmetry.space_group_name_H-M   'P 1'
#
loop_
_entity.id
_entity.type
_entity.pdbx_description
1 polymer ?
#
loop_
_entity_poly.entity_id
_entity_poly.type
_entity_poly.pdbx_seq_one_letter_code
_entity_poly.pdbx_strand_id
1 'polypeptide(L)'
;MPNKCPVCTKPANENYNGDCTYLICAYILAGLAMMLNIRLSYSSAPYALIRFGLPENLFSVFVRRIASALELWCLPSMLLGNIMDLGVKGNFQGDGSSPPKPTEGDRLNRFNWIIIPSIVAQWLNFLTYVLLLFVYLMGGGTGHLTTFYFVIAISGFVFGINMTLLYAADYNYTPVYIAGENSFPIVTSLMHYLTTLMFGNRRKWNSDYIVVCVDIVVAIIISFAAAVMWSVAYGHYRDTKTSASNTDTVTYGHILTEGFDKSPVHWGAIISPALMVIVGMGLVYSIYPGIAPGMIVPFYLIDKIEMVLLIATFFPPVIVAMLIRYLKEYSPKTQHTGGDGGFTGWTTAGPVFYHAFDILLIIKISLAIIFIYSLHYRDSNLSRSIINQPKMSTTLSITFYMCHEILLALGFAGVIGNNGGTYVVLPAQYIGALFMIFLAFYSEGYIIEYKSHDPAHWPTEGMWYYF
;
A
#
# COMPACT_ATOMS: atom_id res chain seq x y z
N MET A 1 -31.97 -11.49 -10.67
CA MET A 1 -32.24 -10.04 -10.80
C MET A 1 -31.24 -9.32 -9.91
N PRO A 2 -30.38 -8.44 -10.44
CA PRO A 2 -29.47 -7.64 -9.62
C PRO A 2 -30.27 -6.74 -8.67
N ASN A 3 -29.83 -6.65 -7.41
CA ASN A 3 -30.53 -5.89 -6.38
C ASN A 3 -30.00 -4.46 -6.34
N LYS A 4 -30.92 -3.50 -6.22
CA LYS A 4 -30.58 -2.08 -6.11
C LYS A 4 -29.87 -1.85 -4.78
N CYS A 5 -28.78 -1.09 -4.80
CA CYS A 5 -28.14 -0.66 -3.55
C CYS A 5 -29.12 0.24 -2.75
N PRO A 6 -29.42 -0.07 -1.48
CA PRO A 6 -30.37 0.73 -0.69
C PRO A 6 -29.79 2.09 -0.27
N VAL A 7 -28.46 2.23 -0.29
CA VAL A 7 -27.74 3.41 0.24
C VAL A 7 -27.23 4.34 -0.87
N CYS A 8 -26.82 3.80 -2.03
CA CYS A 8 -26.28 4.60 -3.13
C CYS A 8 -27.39 5.33 -3.90
N THR A 9 -27.34 6.67 -3.94
CA THR A 9 -28.30 7.55 -4.63
C THR A 9 -27.77 8.15 -5.94
N LYS A 10 -26.48 7.93 -6.22
CA LYS A 10 -25.77 8.39 -7.42
C LYS A 10 -24.87 7.28 -7.97
N PRO A 11 -24.67 7.21 -9.29
CA PRO A 11 -23.66 6.33 -9.89
C PRO A 11 -22.24 6.76 -9.49
N ALA A 12 -21.28 5.82 -9.53
CA ALA A 12 -19.91 6.03 -9.06
C ALA A 12 -19.19 7.20 -9.75
N ASN A 13 -19.52 7.48 -11.01
CA ASN A 13 -19.02 8.63 -11.78
C ASN A 13 -19.54 9.99 -11.30
N GLU A 14 -20.66 10.02 -10.59
CA GLU A 14 -21.25 11.23 -10.00
C GLU A 14 -21.11 11.25 -8.46
N ASN A 15 -20.59 10.17 -7.88
CA ASN A 15 -20.36 10.01 -6.44
C ASN A 15 -18.89 10.21 -6.07
N TYR A 16 -18.35 11.34 -6.48
CA TYR A 16 -17.01 11.83 -6.10
C TYR A 16 -16.81 11.97 -4.58
N ASN A 17 -17.91 12.01 -3.83
CA ASN A 17 -17.94 12.06 -2.36
C ASN A 17 -17.66 10.71 -1.69
N GLY A 18 -17.82 9.60 -2.42
CA GLY A 18 -17.68 8.27 -1.85
C GLY A 18 -18.73 7.93 -0.80
N ASP A 19 -19.99 8.38 -0.97
CA ASP A 19 -21.01 8.31 0.10
C ASP A 19 -21.57 6.88 0.36
N CYS A 20 -21.13 5.87 -0.39
CA CYS A 20 -21.73 4.54 -0.30
C CYS A 20 -21.06 3.67 0.76
N THR A 21 -21.75 3.44 1.88
CA THR A 21 -21.22 2.67 3.02
C THR A 21 -20.71 1.29 2.65
N TYR A 22 -21.37 0.58 1.73
CA TYR A 22 -20.92 -0.75 1.27
C TYR A 22 -19.57 -0.72 0.57
N LEU A 23 -19.34 0.27 -0.31
CA LEU A 23 -18.07 0.47 -1.00
C LEU A 23 -16.98 0.91 -0.01
N ILE A 24 -17.28 1.83 0.90
CA ILE A 24 -16.34 2.23 1.96
C ILE A 24 -15.90 1.00 2.77
N CYS A 25 -16.85 0.20 3.27
CA CYS A 25 -16.53 -1.00 4.04
C CYS A 25 -15.74 -2.02 3.21
N ALA A 26 -16.07 -2.20 1.94
CA ALA A 26 -15.34 -3.09 1.05
C ALA A 26 -13.88 -2.65 0.86
N TYR A 27 -13.63 -1.35 0.61
CA TYR A 27 -12.27 -0.81 0.43
C TYR A 27 -11.44 -0.82 1.72
N ILE A 28 -12.05 -0.52 2.89
CA ILE A 28 -11.36 -0.61 4.19
C ILE A 28 -10.97 -2.06 4.48
N LEU A 29 -11.90 -3.01 4.32
CA LEU A 29 -11.63 -4.43 4.59
C LEU A 29 -10.64 -5.02 3.57
N ALA A 30 -10.71 -4.59 2.31
CA ALA A 30 -9.73 -4.99 1.31
C ALA A 30 -8.33 -4.48 1.66
N GLY A 31 -8.19 -3.21 2.07
CA GLY A 31 -6.92 -2.64 2.54
C GLY A 31 -6.38 -3.35 3.79
N LEU A 32 -7.26 -3.60 4.78
CA LEU A 32 -6.91 -4.36 5.98
C LEU A 32 -6.45 -5.79 5.64
N ALA A 33 -7.10 -6.43 4.66
CA ALA A 33 -6.77 -7.79 4.24
C ALA A 33 -5.48 -7.89 3.41
N MET A 34 -5.00 -6.76 2.88
CA MET A 34 -3.89 -6.71 1.93
C MET A 34 -2.54 -6.81 2.66
N MET A 35 -2.36 -6.07 3.76
CA MET A 35 -1.13 -6.11 4.56
C MET A 35 -0.91 -7.42 5.35
N LEU A 36 -1.95 -8.25 5.50
CA LEU A 36 -1.88 -9.53 6.20
C LEU A 36 -0.79 -10.45 5.63
N ASN A 37 -0.64 -10.56 4.30
CA ASN A 37 0.34 -11.46 3.66
C ASN A 37 1.79 -11.10 4.00
N ILE A 38 2.11 -9.80 3.95
CA ILE A 38 3.44 -9.29 4.26
C ILE A 38 3.75 -9.53 5.73
N ARG A 39 2.81 -9.20 6.64
CA ARG A 39 3.04 -9.38 8.08
C ARG A 39 3.09 -10.84 8.50
N LEU A 40 2.31 -11.72 7.88
CA LEU A 40 2.42 -13.17 8.12
C LEU A 40 3.82 -13.63 7.76
N SER A 41 4.38 -13.16 6.63
CA SER A 41 5.75 -13.48 6.21
C SER A 41 6.82 -12.98 7.20
N TYR A 42 6.65 -11.80 7.82
CA TYR A 42 7.63 -11.23 8.76
C TYR A 42 7.46 -11.70 10.22
N SER A 43 6.23 -11.65 10.74
CA SER A 43 5.92 -11.93 12.15
C SER A 43 5.89 -13.43 12.46
N SER A 44 5.50 -14.27 11.50
CA SER A 44 5.50 -15.72 11.70
C SER A 44 6.84 -16.38 11.38
N ALA A 45 7.79 -15.66 10.77
CA ALA A 45 9.07 -16.22 10.35
C ALA A 45 9.91 -16.86 11.46
N PRO A 46 10.01 -16.31 12.69
CA PRO A 46 10.81 -16.94 13.76
C PRO A 46 10.24 -18.30 14.13
N TYR A 47 8.92 -18.38 14.19
CA TYR A 47 8.17 -19.56 14.56
C TYR A 47 8.11 -20.60 13.43
N ALA A 48 8.02 -20.14 12.18
CA ALA A 48 8.14 -20.99 11.00
C ALA A 48 9.55 -21.61 10.93
N LEU A 49 10.59 -20.87 11.30
CA LEU A 49 11.96 -21.36 11.33
C LEU A 49 12.16 -22.48 12.36
N ILE A 50 11.66 -22.28 13.58
CA ILE A 50 11.64 -23.31 14.64
C ILE A 50 10.86 -24.55 14.16
N ARG A 51 9.75 -24.34 13.44
CA ARG A 51 8.91 -25.41 12.90
C ARG A 51 9.60 -26.24 11.81
N PHE A 52 10.39 -25.61 10.95
CA PHE A 52 11.14 -26.26 9.87
C PHE A 52 12.49 -26.84 10.34
N GLY A 53 12.82 -26.73 11.63
CA GLY A 53 14.07 -27.28 12.18
C GLY A 53 15.33 -26.63 11.60
N LEU A 54 15.22 -25.39 11.12
CA LEU A 54 16.36 -24.64 10.60
C LEU A 54 17.15 -24.04 11.77
N PRO A 55 18.49 -23.95 11.67
CA PRO A 55 19.30 -23.33 12.70
C PRO A 55 19.04 -21.82 12.76
N GLU A 56 19.01 -21.26 13.97
CA GLU A 56 18.65 -19.84 14.23
C GLU A 56 19.57 -18.84 13.54
N ASN A 57 20.81 -19.24 13.22
CA ASN A 57 21.75 -18.42 12.45
C ASN A 57 21.28 -18.13 11.01
N LEU A 58 20.32 -18.89 10.47
CA LEU A 58 19.71 -18.66 9.16
C LEU A 58 18.45 -17.79 9.21
N PHE A 59 18.02 -17.33 10.39
CA PHE A 59 16.78 -16.56 10.57
C PHE A 59 16.69 -15.33 9.69
N SER A 60 17.71 -14.48 9.74
CA SER A 60 17.75 -13.25 8.94
C SER A 60 17.68 -13.55 7.44
N VAL A 61 18.35 -14.62 7.00
CA VAL A 61 18.34 -15.04 5.58
C VAL A 61 16.97 -15.56 5.17
N PHE A 62 16.32 -16.36 6.01
CA PHE A 62 15.00 -16.93 5.75
C PHE A 62 13.93 -15.85 5.62
N VAL A 63 13.83 -14.94 6.60
CA VAL A 63 12.88 -13.81 6.59
C VAL A 63 13.05 -13.00 5.31
N ARG A 64 14.30 -12.65 4.99
CA ARG A 64 14.66 -11.83 3.83
C ARG A 64 14.26 -12.50 2.53
N ARG A 65 14.59 -13.78 2.35
CA ARG A 65 14.26 -14.52 1.12
C ARG A 65 12.76 -14.64 0.89
N ILE A 66 11.97 -14.84 1.94
CA ILE A 66 10.52 -14.94 1.84
C ILE A 66 9.90 -13.58 1.50
N ALA A 67 10.28 -12.53 2.21
CA ALA A 67 9.74 -11.20 1.97
C ALA A 67 10.08 -10.68 0.57
N SER A 68 11.35 -10.80 0.16
CA SER A 68 11.78 -10.42 -1.18
C SER A 68 11.10 -11.23 -2.28
N ALA A 69 10.78 -12.51 -2.03
CA ALA A 69 10.04 -13.32 -3.00
C ALA A 69 8.60 -12.81 -3.17
N LEU A 70 7.91 -12.50 -2.07
CA LEU A 70 6.55 -11.96 -2.11
C LEU A 70 6.51 -10.64 -2.91
N GLU A 71 7.41 -9.72 -2.62
CA GLU A 71 7.50 -8.42 -3.30
C GLU A 71 7.89 -8.59 -4.78
N LEU A 72 8.85 -9.45 -5.09
CA LEU A 72 9.30 -9.69 -6.47
C LEU A 72 8.17 -10.26 -7.35
N TRP A 73 7.40 -11.22 -6.83
CA TRP A 73 6.26 -11.81 -7.56
C TRP A 73 5.06 -10.86 -7.67
N CYS A 74 5.00 -9.81 -6.87
CA CYS A 74 4.02 -8.73 -7.01
C CYS A 74 4.21 -7.98 -8.34
N LEU A 75 5.45 -7.69 -8.76
CA LEU A 75 5.71 -6.83 -9.95
C LEU A 75 5.11 -7.36 -11.26
N PRO A 76 5.31 -8.62 -11.68
CA PRO A 76 4.71 -9.13 -12.91
C PRO A 76 3.18 -9.10 -12.87
N SER A 77 2.59 -9.33 -11.69
CA SER A 77 1.14 -9.30 -11.52
C SER A 77 0.57 -7.88 -11.58
N MET A 78 1.29 -6.88 -11.04
CA MET A 78 0.94 -5.48 -11.19
C MET A 78 1.05 -5.01 -12.64
N LEU A 79 2.09 -5.45 -13.37
CA LEU A 79 2.23 -5.18 -14.80
C LEU A 79 1.05 -5.74 -15.58
N LEU A 80 0.65 -6.98 -15.30
CA LEU A 80 -0.49 -7.63 -15.95
C LEU A 80 -1.80 -6.87 -15.66
N GLY A 81 -2.04 -6.46 -14.41
CA GLY A 81 -3.20 -5.64 -14.05
C GLY A 81 -3.23 -4.28 -14.75
N ASN A 82 -2.07 -3.64 -14.91
CA ASN A 82 -1.93 -2.39 -15.68
C ASN A 82 -2.25 -2.61 -17.18
N ILE A 83 -1.77 -3.69 -17.78
CA ILE A 83 -2.07 -4.04 -19.19
C ILE A 83 -3.57 -4.30 -19.37
N MET A 84 -4.20 -5.01 -18.44
CA MET A 84 -5.64 -5.28 -18.47
C MET A 84 -6.46 -3.98 -18.41
N ASP A 85 -6.13 -3.09 -17.48
CA ASP A 85 -6.80 -1.80 -17.34
C ASP A 85 -6.60 -0.91 -18.58
N LEU A 86 -5.38 -0.84 -19.12
CA LEU A 86 -5.11 -0.10 -20.35
C LEU A 86 -5.84 -0.68 -21.56
N GLY A 87 -5.96 -2.02 -21.64
CA GLY A 87 -6.71 -2.71 -22.69
C GLY A 87 -8.21 -2.43 -22.62
N VAL A 88 -8.80 -2.38 -21.43
CA VAL A 88 -10.21 -2.00 -21.23
C VAL A 88 -10.42 -0.54 -21.62
N LYS A 89 -9.48 0.35 -21.30
CA LYS A 89 -9.51 1.77 -21.71
C LYS A 89 -9.38 1.95 -23.22
N GLY A 90 -8.53 1.15 -23.88
CA GLY A 90 -8.37 1.18 -25.35
C GLY A 90 -9.62 0.73 -26.11
N ASN A 91 -10.47 -0.09 -25.49
CA ASN A 91 -11.72 -0.60 -26.08
C ASN A 91 -12.94 0.28 -25.76
N PHE A 92 -12.77 1.45 -25.14
CA PHE A 92 -13.88 2.32 -24.81
C PHE A 92 -14.47 2.99 -26.07
N GLN A 93 -15.77 2.80 -26.29
CA GLN A 93 -16.46 3.34 -27.46
C GLN A 93 -17.17 4.66 -27.14
N GLY A 94 -17.80 4.76 -25.96
CA GLY A 94 -18.54 5.94 -25.52
C GLY A 94 -19.77 6.27 -26.37
N ASP A 95 -20.69 7.07 -25.83
CA ASP A 95 -21.96 7.42 -26.50
C ASP A 95 -21.83 8.56 -27.53
N GLY A 96 -20.62 8.84 -28.03
CA GLY A 96 -20.37 9.92 -28.99
C GLY A 96 -20.61 11.36 -28.50
N SER A 97 -21.08 11.56 -27.27
CA SER A 97 -21.28 12.87 -26.64
C SER A 97 -19.94 13.55 -26.28
N SER A 98 -19.97 14.85 -26.00
CA SER A 98 -18.82 15.62 -25.48
C SER A 98 -19.20 16.28 -24.15
N PRO A 99 -18.70 15.79 -23.00
CA PRO A 99 -17.84 14.62 -22.82
C PRO A 99 -18.58 13.29 -23.12
N PRO A 100 -17.89 12.25 -23.62
CA PRO A 100 -18.48 10.96 -23.95
C PRO A 100 -19.01 10.31 -22.70
N LYS A 101 -20.31 10.02 -22.62
CA LYS A 101 -20.88 9.27 -21.50
C LYS A 101 -20.63 7.78 -21.72
N PRO A 102 -20.43 7.01 -20.64
CA PRO A 102 -20.20 5.57 -20.74
C PRO A 102 -21.48 4.85 -21.16
N THR A 103 -21.38 4.01 -22.19
CA THR A 103 -22.48 3.17 -22.66
C THR A 103 -22.63 1.95 -21.75
N GLU A 104 -23.80 1.30 -21.74
CA GLU A 104 -24.00 0.03 -21.01
C GLU A 104 -22.99 -1.07 -21.43
N GLY A 105 -22.60 -1.10 -22.71
CA GLY A 105 -21.57 -1.99 -23.22
C GLY A 105 -20.18 -1.73 -22.61
N ASP A 106 -19.80 -0.47 -22.41
CA ASP A 106 -18.53 -0.11 -21.76
C ASP A 106 -18.51 -0.53 -20.28
N ARG A 107 -19.67 -0.39 -19.59
CA ARG A 107 -19.87 -0.87 -18.22
C ARG A 107 -19.80 -2.38 -18.10
N LEU A 108 -20.39 -3.10 -19.05
CA LEU A 108 -20.32 -4.55 -19.11
C LEU A 108 -18.89 -5.03 -19.39
N ASN A 109 -18.18 -4.37 -20.31
CA ASN A 109 -16.79 -4.70 -20.63
C ASN A 109 -15.90 -4.52 -19.40
N ARG A 110 -16.02 -3.40 -18.69
CA ARG A 110 -15.29 -3.14 -17.43
C ARG A 110 -15.68 -4.12 -16.32
N PHE A 111 -16.95 -4.48 -16.22
CA PHE A 111 -17.40 -5.50 -15.26
C PHE A 111 -16.72 -6.85 -15.53
N ASN A 112 -16.69 -7.29 -16.79
CA ASN A 112 -16.16 -8.59 -17.15
C ASN A 112 -14.63 -8.67 -17.03
N TRP A 113 -13.91 -7.61 -17.39
CA TRP A 113 -12.45 -7.62 -17.43
C TRP A 113 -11.76 -7.05 -16.18
N ILE A 114 -12.43 -6.24 -15.37
CA ILE A 114 -11.84 -5.67 -14.15
C ILE A 114 -12.55 -6.22 -12.91
N ILE A 115 -13.88 -6.13 -12.85
CA ILE A 115 -14.61 -6.46 -11.62
C ILE A 115 -14.66 -7.97 -11.36
N ILE A 116 -15.00 -8.80 -12.34
CA ILE A 116 -15.00 -10.26 -12.16
C ILE A 116 -13.61 -10.76 -11.74
N PRO A 117 -12.51 -10.39 -12.43
CA PRO A 117 -11.17 -10.75 -11.97
C PRO A 117 -10.84 -10.22 -10.58
N SER A 118 -11.31 -9.03 -10.18
CA SER A 118 -11.08 -8.51 -8.83
C SER A 118 -11.79 -9.35 -7.75
N ILE A 119 -13.02 -9.80 -8.02
CA ILE A 119 -13.75 -10.69 -7.11
C ILE A 119 -13.01 -12.03 -6.98
N VAL A 120 -12.59 -12.60 -8.12
CA VAL A 120 -11.81 -13.85 -8.12
C VAL A 120 -10.49 -13.66 -7.37
N ALA A 121 -9.77 -12.55 -7.57
CA ALA A 121 -8.52 -12.26 -6.87
C ALA A 121 -8.72 -12.16 -5.35
N GLN A 122 -9.81 -11.53 -4.90
CA GLN A 122 -10.13 -11.43 -3.47
C GLN A 122 -10.45 -12.80 -2.84
N TRP A 123 -11.13 -13.69 -3.56
CA TRP A 123 -11.37 -15.08 -3.13
C TRP A 123 -10.10 -15.94 -3.19
N LEU A 124 -9.24 -15.74 -4.19
CA LEU A 124 -7.93 -16.39 -4.26
C LEU A 124 -7.05 -15.96 -3.08
N ASN A 125 -7.10 -14.68 -2.68
CA ASN A 125 -6.38 -14.20 -1.50
C ASN A 125 -6.86 -14.89 -0.21
N PHE A 126 -8.17 -15.11 -0.06
CA PHE A 126 -8.70 -15.94 1.03
C PHE A 126 -8.18 -17.39 0.95
N LEU A 127 -8.23 -18.01 -0.24
CA LEU A 127 -7.76 -19.38 -0.46
C LEU A 127 -6.27 -19.53 -0.13
N THR A 128 -5.44 -18.54 -0.44
CA THR A 128 -4.01 -18.58 -0.12
C THR A 128 -3.76 -18.65 1.38
N TYR A 129 -4.55 -17.96 2.21
CA TYR A 129 -4.44 -18.08 3.67
C TYR A 129 -4.87 -19.45 4.19
N VAL A 130 -5.92 -20.04 3.60
CA VAL A 130 -6.35 -21.41 3.92
C VAL A 130 -5.27 -22.43 3.55
N LEU A 131 -4.66 -22.28 2.38
CA LEU A 131 -3.53 -23.12 1.95
C LEU A 131 -2.31 -22.95 2.86
N LEU A 132 -1.99 -21.72 3.27
CA LEU A 132 -0.91 -21.46 4.24
C LEU A 132 -1.17 -22.17 5.57
N LEU A 133 -2.40 -22.14 6.07
CA LEU A 133 -2.78 -22.88 7.29
C LEU A 133 -2.57 -24.38 7.09
N PHE A 134 -3.02 -24.95 5.98
CA PHE A 134 -2.82 -26.37 5.70
C PHE A 134 -1.35 -26.74 5.58
N VAL A 135 -0.53 -25.97 4.86
CA VAL A 135 0.92 -26.23 4.74
C VAL A 135 1.63 -26.06 6.08
N TYR A 136 1.18 -25.13 6.92
CA TYR A 136 1.72 -24.94 8.26
C TYR A 136 1.40 -26.12 9.20
N LEU A 137 0.19 -26.68 9.09
CA LEU A 137 -0.26 -27.83 9.88
C LEU A 137 0.26 -29.18 9.33
N MET A 138 0.37 -29.33 8.01
CA MET A 138 0.81 -30.57 7.34
C MET A 138 2.34 -30.60 7.17
N GLY A 139 3.03 -31.47 7.92
CA GLY A 139 4.48 -31.60 7.74
C GLY A 139 5.26 -32.47 8.73
N GLY A 140 4.61 -33.17 9.67
CA GLY A 140 5.32 -34.03 10.61
C GLY A 140 6.41 -33.30 11.40
N GLY A 141 7.58 -33.89 11.63
CA GLY A 141 8.68 -33.26 12.38
C GLY A 141 9.47 -32.18 11.61
N THR A 142 9.48 -32.22 10.27
CA THR A 142 10.41 -31.41 9.44
C THR A 142 9.77 -30.35 8.55
N GLY A 143 8.46 -30.41 8.26
CA GLY A 143 7.74 -29.39 7.48
C GLY A 143 8.21 -29.24 6.03
N HIS A 144 7.29 -28.97 5.10
CA HIS A 144 7.65 -28.78 3.69
C HIS A 144 8.04 -27.31 3.41
N LEU A 145 9.27 -26.94 3.76
CA LEU A 145 9.83 -25.59 3.56
C LEU A 145 9.65 -25.08 2.12
N THR A 146 9.91 -25.94 1.14
CA THR A 146 9.80 -25.60 -0.29
C THR A 146 8.36 -25.29 -0.69
N THR A 147 7.39 -26.08 -0.22
CA THR A 147 5.96 -25.84 -0.49
C THR A 147 5.49 -24.56 0.17
N PHE A 148 5.95 -24.27 1.39
CA PHE A 148 5.67 -23.01 2.07
C PHE A 148 6.17 -21.80 1.26
N TYR A 149 7.41 -21.87 0.76
CA TYR A 149 7.96 -20.83 -0.12
C TYR A 149 7.15 -20.63 -1.41
N PHE A 150 6.75 -21.71 -2.09
CA PHE A 150 5.95 -21.61 -3.30
C PHE A 150 4.56 -21.02 -3.06
N VAL A 151 3.90 -21.37 -1.96
CA VAL A 151 2.61 -20.78 -1.60
C VAL A 151 2.75 -19.28 -1.35
N ILE A 152 3.82 -18.83 -0.70
CA ILE A 152 4.07 -17.40 -0.50
C ILE A 152 4.35 -16.70 -1.83
N ALA A 153 5.14 -17.28 -2.73
CA ALA A 153 5.39 -16.71 -4.05
C ALA A 153 4.08 -16.54 -4.86
N ILE A 154 3.21 -17.56 -4.85
CA ILE A 154 1.88 -17.50 -5.49
C ILE A 154 1.02 -16.43 -4.83
N SER A 155 1.06 -16.31 -3.50
CA SER A 155 0.32 -15.28 -2.77
C SER A 155 0.76 -13.87 -3.15
N GLY A 156 2.06 -13.65 -3.41
CA GLY A 156 2.60 -12.38 -3.91
C GLY A 156 2.04 -12.00 -5.28
N PHE A 157 1.87 -12.98 -6.17
CA PHE A 157 1.24 -12.76 -7.48
C PHE A 157 -0.26 -12.43 -7.36
N VAL A 158 -1.00 -13.16 -6.52
CA VAL A 158 -2.43 -12.86 -6.25
C VAL A 158 -2.59 -11.49 -5.60
N PHE A 159 -1.65 -11.12 -4.73
CA PHE A 159 -1.63 -9.82 -4.06
C PHE A 159 -1.47 -8.66 -5.05
N GLY A 160 -0.50 -8.69 -5.97
CA GLY A 160 -0.26 -7.56 -6.86
C GLY A 160 -1.34 -7.38 -7.93
N ILE A 161 -1.94 -8.46 -8.43
CA ILE A 161 -3.11 -8.36 -9.32
C ILE A 161 -4.33 -7.81 -8.57
N ASN A 162 -4.54 -8.21 -7.32
CA ASN A 162 -5.66 -7.71 -6.51
C ASN A 162 -5.52 -6.20 -6.24
N MET A 163 -4.33 -5.75 -5.86
CA MET A 163 -4.05 -4.32 -5.63
C MET A 163 -4.35 -3.48 -6.87
N THR A 164 -3.85 -3.89 -8.04
CA THR A 164 -4.05 -3.13 -9.27
C THR A 164 -5.50 -3.11 -9.73
N LEU A 165 -6.21 -4.25 -9.65
CA LEU A 165 -7.62 -4.32 -10.01
C LEU A 165 -8.51 -3.51 -9.05
N LEU A 166 -8.17 -3.43 -7.76
CA LEU A 166 -8.90 -2.62 -6.78
C LEU A 166 -8.80 -1.12 -7.10
N TYR A 167 -7.59 -0.65 -7.43
CA TYR A 167 -7.36 0.74 -7.85
C TYR A 167 -8.04 1.02 -9.20
N ALA A 168 -8.02 0.03 -10.10
CA ALA A 168 -8.69 0.12 -11.39
C ALA A 168 -10.22 0.06 -11.29
N ALA A 169 -10.81 -0.50 -10.24
CA ALA A 169 -12.27 -0.60 -10.07
C ALA A 169 -12.92 0.76 -9.75
N ASP A 170 -12.38 1.47 -8.77
CA ASP A 170 -12.81 2.81 -8.37
C ASP A 170 -11.69 3.55 -7.63
N TYR A 171 -11.11 4.56 -8.27
CA TYR A 171 -10.04 5.36 -7.66
C TYR A 171 -10.57 6.35 -6.61
N ASN A 172 -11.87 6.64 -6.56
CA ASN A 172 -12.40 7.59 -5.58
C ASN A 172 -12.22 7.08 -4.14
N TYR A 173 -12.30 5.76 -3.95
CA TYR A 173 -12.13 5.09 -2.67
C TYR A 173 -10.67 4.67 -2.37
N THR A 174 -9.70 4.94 -3.26
CA THR A 174 -8.28 4.64 -3.02
C THR A 174 -7.75 5.23 -1.70
N PRO A 175 -8.03 6.50 -1.31
CA PRO A 175 -7.57 7.02 -0.02
C PRO A 175 -8.15 6.26 1.19
N VAL A 176 -9.39 5.78 1.07
CA VAL A 176 -10.05 4.98 2.10
C VAL A 176 -9.40 3.60 2.22
N TYR A 177 -9.01 3.01 1.08
CA TYR A 177 -8.23 1.78 1.06
C TYR A 177 -6.84 1.95 1.69
N ILE A 178 -6.10 3.01 1.34
CA ILE A 178 -4.78 3.31 1.93
C ILE A 178 -4.90 3.52 3.44
N ALA A 179 -5.99 4.15 3.90
CA ALA A 179 -6.28 4.25 5.33
C ALA A 179 -6.49 2.87 5.98
N GLY A 180 -7.23 1.96 5.33
CA GLY A 180 -7.39 0.58 5.77
C GLY A 180 -6.06 -0.18 5.85
N GLU A 181 -5.23 -0.07 4.81
CA GLU A 181 -3.89 -0.66 4.73
C GLU A 181 -2.99 -0.21 5.90
N ASN A 182 -2.93 1.10 6.16
CA ASN A 182 -2.11 1.68 7.22
C ASN A 182 -2.69 1.52 8.64
N SER A 183 -3.95 1.12 8.77
CA SER A 183 -4.58 0.80 10.07
C SER A 183 -4.24 -0.61 10.56
N PHE A 184 -3.80 -1.48 9.66
CA PHE A 184 -3.56 -2.88 9.95
C PHE A 184 -2.51 -3.12 11.06
N PRO A 185 -1.38 -2.38 11.13
CA PRO A 185 -0.44 -2.45 12.24
C PRO A 185 -1.05 -2.36 13.64
N ILE A 186 -1.99 -1.44 13.83
CA ILE A 186 -2.65 -1.22 15.12
C ILE A 186 -3.55 -2.41 15.47
N VAL A 187 -4.33 -2.87 14.49
CA VAL A 187 -5.25 -4.00 14.62
C VAL A 187 -4.50 -5.27 15.05
N THR A 188 -3.36 -5.52 14.44
CA THR A 188 -2.53 -6.69 14.74
C THR A 188 -1.75 -6.57 16.04
N SER A 189 -1.27 -5.38 16.40
CA SER A 189 -0.69 -5.15 17.73
C SER A 189 -1.72 -5.39 18.85
N LEU A 190 -2.97 -4.97 18.64
CA LEU A 190 -4.08 -5.29 19.54
C LEU A 190 -4.33 -6.80 19.62
N MET A 191 -4.29 -7.50 18.49
CA MET A 191 -4.45 -8.96 18.44
C MET A 191 -3.34 -9.67 19.23
N HIS A 192 -2.07 -9.36 19.00
CA HIS A 192 -0.96 -9.97 19.75
C HIS A 192 -1.07 -9.68 21.25
N TYR A 193 -1.49 -8.47 21.64
CA TYR A 193 -1.74 -8.13 23.03
C TYR A 193 -2.81 -9.04 23.66
N LEU A 194 -3.95 -9.23 22.98
CA LEU A 194 -5.03 -10.11 23.43
C LEU A 194 -4.60 -11.59 23.48
N THR A 195 -3.91 -12.08 22.45
CA THR A 195 -3.42 -13.46 22.38
C THR A 195 -2.42 -13.75 23.49
N THR A 196 -1.54 -12.80 23.80
CA THR A 196 -0.57 -12.93 24.90
C THR A 196 -1.25 -12.90 26.27
N LEU A 197 -2.30 -12.10 26.44
CA LEU A 197 -3.12 -12.10 27.66
C LEU A 197 -3.80 -13.46 27.90
N MET A 198 -4.31 -14.08 26.84
CA MET A 198 -5.02 -15.36 26.94
C MET A 198 -4.08 -16.57 27.08
N PHE A 199 -2.95 -16.57 26.38
CA PHE A 199 -2.07 -17.75 26.24
C PHE A 199 -0.64 -17.54 26.73
N GLY A 200 -0.31 -16.40 27.35
CA GLY A 200 1.06 -16.05 27.76
C GLY A 200 1.68 -16.94 28.85
N ASN A 201 0.91 -17.86 29.46
CA ASN A 201 1.46 -18.79 30.44
C ASN A 201 2.24 -19.94 29.76
N ARG A 202 3.53 -19.67 29.50
CA ARG A 202 4.48 -20.60 28.85
C ARG A 202 4.65 -21.96 29.55
N ARG A 203 4.24 -22.11 30.82
CA ARG A 203 4.30 -23.40 31.54
C ARG A 203 3.19 -24.37 31.15
N LYS A 204 2.05 -23.89 30.64
CA LYS A 204 0.88 -24.71 30.31
C LYS A 204 0.67 -24.87 28.80
N TRP A 205 1.14 -23.90 28.03
CA TRP A 205 0.89 -23.82 26.59
C TRP A 205 2.18 -23.58 25.83
N ASN A 206 2.26 -24.14 24.62
CA ASN A 206 3.29 -23.80 23.66
C ASN A 206 2.92 -22.45 23.01
N SER A 207 3.06 -21.37 23.79
CA SER A 207 2.57 -20.02 23.49
C SER A 207 3.00 -19.54 22.10
N ASP A 208 4.22 -19.88 21.71
CA ASP A 208 4.84 -19.46 20.45
C ASP A 208 4.14 -20.08 19.21
N TYR A 209 3.67 -21.32 19.30
CA TYR A 209 2.91 -21.99 18.24
C TYR A 209 1.46 -21.48 18.15
N ILE A 210 0.84 -21.23 19.31
CA ILE A 210 -0.55 -20.79 19.38
C ILE A 210 -0.72 -19.37 18.85
N VAL A 211 0.23 -18.48 19.12
CA VAL A 211 0.20 -17.10 18.61
C VAL A 211 0.12 -17.08 17.08
N VAL A 212 0.97 -17.84 16.39
CA VAL A 212 0.98 -17.92 14.92
C VAL A 212 -0.30 -18.54 14.37
N CYS A 213 -0.79 -19.60 15.00
CA CYS A 213 -2.05 -20.23 14.60
C CYS A 213 -3.22 -19.24 14.70
N VAL A 214 -3.27 -18.44 15.78
CA VAL A 214 -4.27 -17.38 15.95
C VAL A 214 -4.15 -16.31 14.87
N ASP A 215 -2.94 -15.86 14.55
CA ASP A 215 -2.73 -14.85 13.51
C ASP A 215 -3.20 -15.34 12.13
N ILE A 216 -2.91 -16.60 11.77
CA ILE A 216 -3.38 -17.20 10.51
C ILE A 216 -4.90 -17.32 10.50
N VAL A 217 -5.53 -17.77 11.60
CA VAL A 217 -6.98 -17.90 11.68
C VAL A 217 -7.68 -16.54 11.57
N VAL A 218 -7.13 -15.52 12.22
CA VAL A 218 -7.67 -14.16 12.13
C VAL A 218 -7.48 -13.59 10.72
N ALA A 219 -6.35 -13.87 10.06
CA ALA A 219 -6.13 -13.52 8.67
C ALA A 219 -7.20 -14.12 7.74
N ILE A 220 -7.56 -15.39 7.97
CA ILE A 220 -8.62 -16.08 7.23
C ILE A 220 -9.98 -15.39 7.45
N ILE A 221 -10.30 -15.00 8.70
CA ILE A 221 -11.57 -14.32 9.01
C ILE A 221 -11.65 -12.95 8.31
N ILE A 222 -10.59 -12.15 8.38
CA ILE A 222 -10.55 -10.81 7.78
C ILE A 222 -10.59 -10.90 6.25
N SER A 223 -9.80 -11.80 5.65
CA SER A 223 -9.80 -11.99 4.20
C SER A 223 -11.14 -12.54 3.68
N PHE A 224 -11.81 -13.42 4.45
CA PHE A 224 -13.15 -13.88 4.14
C PHE A 224 -14.17 -12.74 4.18
N ALA A 225 -14.17 -11.94 5.25
CA ALA A 225 -15.05 -10.78 5.37
C ALA A 225 -14.83 -9.78 4.22
N ALA A 226 -13.57 -9.54 3.84
CA ALA A 226 -13.22 -8.71 2.70
C ALA A 226 -13.74 -9.30 1.37
N ALA A 227 -13.59 -10.61 1.13
CA ALA A 227 -14.09 -11.28 -0.07
C ALA A 227 -15.63 -11.26 -0.18
N VAL A 228 -16.32 -11.50 0.93
CA VAL A 228 -17.79 -11.41 0.99
C VAL A 228 -18.24 -9.98 0.72
N MET A 229 -17.66 -8.98 1.41
CA MET A 229 -18.04 -7.58 1.24
C MET A 229 -17.74 -7.08 -0.18
N TRP A 230 -16.62 -7.47 -0.78
CA TRP A 230 -16.29 -7.14 -2.16
C TRP A 230 -17.30 -7.76 -3.15
N SER A 231 -17.66 -9.02 -2.94
CA SER A 231 -18.66 -9.74 -3.76
C SER A 231 -20.06 -9.15 -3.60
N VAL A 232 -20.43 -8.70 -2.40
CA VAL A 232 -21.72 -8.05 -2.13
C VAL A 232 -21.75 -6.66 -2.77
N ALA A 233 -20.70 -5.87 -2.60
CA ALA A 233 -20.61 -4.51 -3.12
C ALA A 233 -20.64 -4.48 -4.65
N TYR A 234 -19.89 -5.36 -5.32
CA TYR A 234 -19.75 -5.34 -6.78
C TYR A 234 -20.55 -6.42 -7.53
N GLY A 235 -20.87 -7.54 -6.89
CA GLY A 235 -21.59 -8.65 -7.50
C GLY A 235 -23.09 -8.63 -7.25
N HIS A 236 -23.51 -8.37 -6.00
CA HIS A 236 -24.93 -8.39 -5.61
C HIS A 236 -25.62 -7.04 -5.83
N TYR A 237 -25.01 -5.95 -5.35
CA TYR A 237 -25.50 -4.59 -5.51
C TYR A 237 -24.90 -3.91 -6.75
N ARG A 238 -25.20 -4.42 -7.95
CA ARG A 238 -24.62 -3.89 -9.19
C ARG A 238 -25.21 -2.54 -9.59
N ASP A 239 -26.46 -2.27 -9.24
CA ASP A 239 -27.21 -1.15 -9.80
C ASP A 239 -27.42 -0.01 -8.79
N THR A 240 -27.28 1.24 -9.24
CA THR A 240 -27.55 2.44 -8.43
C THR A 240 -28.76 3.20 -8.93
N LYS A 241 -29.26 4.11 -8.09
CA LYS A 241 -30.31 5.06 -8.45
C LYS A 241 -29.72 6.29 -9.13
N THR A 242 -30.43 6.88 -10.09
CA THR A 242 -30.13 8.21 -10.63
C THR A 242 -30.87 9.26 -9.79
N SER A 243 -30.24 10.39 -9.47
CA SER A 243 -30.87 11.46 -8.67
C SER A 243 -31.93 12.29 -9.43
N ALA A 244 -32.15 12.06 -10.73
CA ALA A 244 -33.04 12.90 -11.55
C ALA A 244 -34.51 12.46 -11.61
N SER A 245 -34.83 11.21 -11.30
CA SER A 245 -36.21 10.75 -11.06
C SER A 245 -36.13 9.35 -10.44
N ASN A 246 -37.05 9.01 -9.54
CA ASN A 246 -37.09 7.72 -8.84
C ASN A 246 -37.33 6.49 -9.76
N THR A 247 -37.29 6.66 -11.09
CA THR A 247 -37.68 5.65 -12.08
C THR A 247 -36.53 5.03 -12.88
N ASP A 248 -35.35 5.67 -12.96
CA ASP A 248 -34.26 5.15 -13.82
C ASP A 248 -33.11 4.53 -13.00
N THR A 249 -32.95 3.21 -13.16
CA THR A 249 -31.84 2.43 -12.60
C THR A 249 -30.63 2.48 -13.52
N VAL A 250 -29.47 2.81 -12.97
CA VAL A 250 -28.20 2.72 -13.68
C VAL A 250 -27.65 1.31 -13.48
N THR A 251 -27.79 0.46 -14.50
CA THR A 251 -27.16 -0.87 -14.51
C THR A 251 -25.64 -0.69 -14.37
N TYR A 252 -25.03 -1.40 -13.42
CA TYR A 252 -23.60 -1.26 -13.08
C TYR A 252 -23.18 0.08 -12.46
N GLY A 253 -24.09 0.77 -11.77
CA GLY A 253 -23.81 2.08 -11.19
C GLY A 253 -22.73 2.13 -10.09
N HIS A 254 -22.32 0.99 -9.50
CA HIS A 254 -21.14 0.93 -8.60
C HIS A 254 -19.80 0.93 -9.35
N ILE A 255 -19.82 0.74 -10.67
CA ILE A 255 -18.61 0.72 -11.49
C ILE A 255 -18.37 2.13 -12.01
N LEU A 256 -17.19 2.67 -11.69
CA LEU A 256 -16.72 3.94 -12.23
C LEU A 256 -16.35 3.82 -13.71
N THR A 257 -17.32 3.67 -14.60
CA THR A 257 -17.05 3.89 -16.03
C THR A 257 -16.94 5.38 -16.25
N GLU A 258 -15.75 5.83 -16.60
CA GLU A 258 -15.53 7.23 -16.90
C GLU A 258 -16.40 7.65 -18.08
N GLY A 259 -17.00 8.83 -17.97
CA GLY A 259 -17.12 9.61 -19.19
C GLY A 259 -15.75 10.20 -19.42
N PHE A 260 -15.01 9.71 -20.42
CA PHE A 260 -13.64 10.14 -20.66
C PHE A 260 -13.65 11.64 -20.91
N ASP A 261 -13.33 12.43 -19.90
CA ASP A 261 -13.03 13.81 -20.15
C ASP A 261 -11.73 13.82 -20.95
N LYS A 262 -11.87 13.98 -22.27
CA LYS A 262 -10.76 14.16 -23.21
C LYS A 262 -10.05 15.50 -22.97
N SER A 263 -10.40 16.25 -21.91
CA SER A 263 -9.63 17.39 -21.46
C SER A 263 -8.17 16.97 -21.28
N PRO A 264 -7.22 17.77 -21.81
CA PRO A 264 -5.81 17.44 -21.70
C PRO A 264 -5.46 17.35 -20.22
N VAL A 265 -4.89 16.21 -19.84
CA VAL A 265 -4.23 15.99 -18.55
C VAL A 265 -3.47 17.26 -18.19
N HIS A 266 -3.81 17.88 -17.06
CA HIS A 266 -3.10 19.07 -16.60
C HIS A 266 -1.71 18.65 -16.11
N TRP A 267 -0.80 18.40 -17.04
CA TRP A 267 0.55 17.89 -16.78
C TRP A 267 1.28 18.75 -15.75
N GLY A 268 1.12 20.08 -15.81
CA GLY A 268 1.71 20.99 -14.81
C GLY A 268 1.22 20.76 -13.37
N ALA A 269 -0.03 20.29 -13.18
CA ALA A 269 -0.61 20.02 -11.87
C ALA A 269 -0.36 18.59 -11.38
N ILE A 270 -0.17 17.62 -12.29
CA ILE A 270 -0.03 16.19 -11.95
C ILE A 270 1.42 15.80 -11.65
N ILE A 271 2.40 16.50 -12.20
CA ILE A 271 3.82 16.18 -12.00
C ILE A 271 4.19 16.14 -10.51
N SER A 272 3.77 17.14 -9.72
CA SER A 272 4.09 17.20 -8.28
C SER A 272 3.49 15.99 -7.52
N PRO A 273 2.17 15.73 -7.55
CA PRO A 273 1.59 14.55 -6.89
C PRO A 273 2.16 13.21 -7.37
N ALA A 274 2.45 13.07 -8.68
CA ALA A 274 3.06 11.86 -9.22
C ALA A 274 4.50 11.66 -8.69
N LEU A 275 5.28 12.74 -8.61
CA LEU A 275 6.62 12.70 -8.00
C LEU A 275 6.54 12.40 -6.50
N MET A 276 5.54 12.90 -5.78
CA MET A 276 5.31 12.54 -4.37
C MET A 276 5.09 11.04 -4.20
N VAL A 277 4.29 10.41 -5.08
CA VAL A 277 4.09 8.95 -5.05
C VAL A 277 5.37 8.21 -5.40
N ILE A 278 6.09 8.60 -6.46
CA ILE A 278 7.30 7.91 -6.91
C ILE A 278 8.43 8.02 -5.86
N VAL A 279 8.71 9.22 -5.34
CA VAL A 279 9.74 9.43 -4.31
C VAL A 279 9.30 8.91 -2.94
N GLY A 280 8.01 9.04 -2.63
CA GLY A 280 7.36 8.42 -1.48
C GLY A 280 7.60 6.92 -1.50
N MET A 281 7.03 6.21 -2.46
CA MET A 281 7.08 4.76 -2.56
C MET A 281 8.49 4.22 -2.80
N GLY A 282 9.26 4.81 -3.73
CA GLY A 282 10.54 4.26 -4.17
C GLY A 282 11.68 4.38 -3.15
N LEU A 283 11.84 5.56 -2.54
CA LEU A 283 13.03 5.86 -1.73
C LEU A 283 12.96 5.27 -0.30
N VAL A 284 11.78 4.88 0.18
CA VAL A 284 11.66 4.40 1.58
C VAL A 284 12.50 3.16 1.83
N TYR A 285 12.48 2.19 0.92
CA TYR A 285 13.15 0.90 1.10
C TYR A 285 14.65 0.91 0.81
N SER A 286 15.18 2.01 0.24
CA SER A 286 16.64 2.15 0.10
C SER A 286 17.32 2.46 1.45
N ILE A 287 16.58 3.04 2.38
CA ILE A 287 17.07 3.47 3.69
C ILE A 287 16.44 2.66 4.82
N TYR A 288 15.11 2.49 4.81
CA TYR A 288 14.37 1.82 5.89
C TYR A 288 13.97 0.40 5.48
N PRO A 289 14.09 -0.62 6.34
CA PRO A 289 14.61 -0.56 7.73
C PRO A 289 16.14 -0.73 7.82
N GLY A 290 16.80 -1.08 6.72
CA GLY A 290 18.18 -1.60 6.72
C GLY A 290 19.25 -0.61 7.22
N ILE A 291 19.24 0.62 6.71
CA ILE A 291 20.19 1.67 7.10
C ILE A 291 19.68 2.38 8.36
N ALA A 292 18.44 2.89 8.33
CA ALA A 292 17.78 3.51 9.47
C ALA A 292 16.50 2.72 9.81
N PRO A 293 16.31 2.24 11.06
CA PRO A 293 17.18 2.41 12.22
C PRO A 293 18.37 1.41 12.26
N GLY A 294 18.39 0.38 11.39
CA GLY A 294 19.22 -0.82 11.55
C GLY A 294 20.73 -0.64 11.75
N MET A 295 21.35 0.38 11.15
CA MET A 295 22.79 0.63 11.23
C MET A 295 23.16 1.90 12.01
N ILE A 296 22.22 2.86 12.15
CA ILE A 296 22.47 4.19 12.72
C ILE A 296 22.02 4.28 14.18
N VAL A 297 20.97 3.54 14.55
CA VAL A 297 20.37 3.57 15.89
C VAL A 297 20.91 2.39 16.74
N PRO A 298 21.17 2.59 18.05
CA PRO A 298 21.47 1.49 18.95
C PRO A 298 20.37 0.41 18.97
N PHE A 299 20.76 -0.86 18.99
CA PHE A 299 19.85 -2.01 18.86
C PHE A 299 18.63 -1.97 19.79
N TYR A 300 18.81 -1.57 21.05
CA TYR A 300 17.73 -1.53 22.06
C TYR A 300 16.65 -0.45 21.80
N LEU A 301 16.87 0.49 20.88
CA LEU A 301 15.86 1.47 20.45
C LEU A 301 15.13 1.04 19.18
N ILE A 302 15.65 0.10 18.38
CA ILE A 302 15.08 -0.28 17.08
C ILE A 302 13.61 -0.69 17.26
N ASP A 303 13.35 -1.61 18.18
CA ASP A 303 11.99 -2.11 18.46
C ASP A 303 11.06 -0.98 18.92
N LYS A 304 11.56 -0.01 19.70
CA LYS A 304 10.76 1.13 20.17
C LYS A 304 10.39 2.07 19.02
N ILE A 305 11.32 2.30 18.08
CA ILE A 305 11.08 3.13 16.90
C ILE A 305 10.02 2.46 16.03
N GLU A 306 10.16 1.17 15.77
CA GLU A 306 9.20 0.40 14.98
C GLU A 306 7.79 0.49 15.60
N MET A 307 7.66 0.32 16.93
CA MET A 307 6.37 0.46 17.62
C MET A 307 5.76 1.86 17.50
N VAL A 308 6.57 2.92 17.57
CA VAL A 308 6.10 4.30 17.37
C VAL A 308 5.63 4.49 15.93
N LEU A 309 6.39 3.99 14.95
CA LEU A 309 6.01 4.09 13.54
C LEU A 309 4.71 3.37 13.25
N LEU A 310 4.52 2.14 13.75
CA LEU A 310 3.28 1.36 13.57
C LEU A 310 2.02 2.11 14.07
N ILE A 311 2.14 3.03 15.03
CA ILE A 311 1.03 3.86 15.51
C ILE A 311 0.94 5.17 14.71
N ALA A 312 2.09 5.80 14.42
CA ALA A 312 2.14 7.12 13.78
C ALA A 312 1.70 7.09 12.30
N THR A 313 1.95 5.99 11.59
CA THR A 313 1.68 5.84 10.15
C THR A 313 0.20 5.78 9.80
N PHE A 314 -0.65 5.46 10.77
CA PHE A 314 -2.10 5.51 10.64
C PHE A 314 -2.64 6.93 10.41
N PHE A 315 -2.04 7.94 11.04
CA PHE A 315 -2.63 9.29 11.08
C PHE A 315 -2.70 9.96 9.70
N PRO A 316 -1.63 10.02 8.87
CA PRO A 316 -1.69 10.77 7.61
C PRO A 316 -2.78 10.28 6.64
N PRO A 317 -2.88 8.96 6.32
CA PRO A 317 -3.92 8.47 5.42
C PRO A 317 -5.34 8.70 5.94
N VAL A 318 -5.55 8.55 7.25
CA VAL A 318 -6.87 8.73 7.87
C VAL A 318 -7.28 10.19 7.89
N ILE A 319 -6.37 11.10 8.20
CA ILE A 319 -6.62 12.53 8.13
C ILE A 319 -7.04 12.91 6.70
N VAL A 320 -6.32 12.43 5.68
CA VAL A 320 -6.67 12.70 4.28
C VAL A 320 -8.04 12.11 3.92
N ALA A 321 -8.33 10.87 4.32
CA ALA A 321 -9.64 10.24 4.10
C ALA A 321 -10.78 11.00 4.81
N MET A 322 -10.54 11.50 6.02
CA MET A 322 -11.49 12.32 6.78
C MET A 322 -11.69 13.71 6.15
N LEU A 323 -10.62 14.35 5.66
CA LEU A 323 -10.68 15.63 4.94
C LEU A 323 -11.52 15.51 3.67
N ILE A 324 -11.32 14.44 2.88
CA ILE A 324 -12.14 14.16 1.69
C ILE A 324 -13.63 14.03 2.05
N ARG A 325 -13.95 13.45 3.21
CA ARG A 325 -15.34 13.20 3.60
C ARG A 325 -16.04 14.40 4.24
N TYR A 326 -15.37 15.08 5.17
CA TYR A 326 -15.99 16.07 6.05
C TYR A 326 -15.64 17.52 5.72
N LEU A 327 -14.47 17.79 5.13
CA LEU A 327 -13.97 19.15 4.86
C LEU A 327 -13.51 19.29 3.40
N LYS A 328 -14.48 19.21 2.50
CA LYS A 328 -14.29 19.12 1.05
C LYS A 328 -13.57 20.32 0.44
N GLU A 329 -13.77 21.52 1.00
CA GLU A 329 -13.11 22.77 0.60
C GLU A 329 -11.60 22.81 0.91
N TYR A 330 -11.13 21.92 1.78
CA TYR A 330 -9.73 21.79 2.15
C TYR A 330 -9.15 20.45 1.76
N SER A 331 -9.86 19.61 1.01
CA SER A 331 -9.38 18.30 0.58
C SER A 331 -8.29 18.41 -0.50
N PRO A 332 -7.32 17.49 -0.60
CA PRO A 332 -6.41 17.41 -1.76
C PRO A 332 -7.16 17.15 -3.08
N LYS A 333 -8.44 16.77 -3.01
CA LYS A 333 -9.39 16.62 -4.12
C LYS A 333 -10.25 17.89 -4.35
N THR A 334 -9.83 19.06 -3.88
CA THR A 334 -10.67 20.27 -3.87
C THR A 334 -11.24 20.67 -5.23
N GLN A 335 -12.52 21.02 -5.20
CA GLN A 335 -13.32 21.60 -6.26
C GLN A 335 -13.73 23.01 -5.81
N HIS A 336 -13.30 24.08 -6.48
CA HIS A 336 -13.91 25.43 -6.38
C HIS A 336 -13.22 26.35 -7.41
N THR A 337 -13.87 27.12 -8.29
CA THR A 337 -15.25 27.65 -8.39
C THR A 337 -15.58 27.85 -9.87
N GLY A 338 -16.65 27.24 -10.38
CA GLY A 338 -17.19 27.55 -11.71
C GLY A 338 -17.74 26.36 -12.48
N GLY A 339 -18.93 25.87 -12.11
CA GLY A 339 -19.73 24.97 -12.94
C GLY A 339 -19.78 23.50 -12.49
N ASP A 340 -20.91 22.87 -12.80
CA ASP A 340 -21.28 21.52 -12.41
C ASP A 340 -20.33 20.46 -13.02
N GLY A 341 -19.61 19.72 -12.15
CA GLY A 341 -19.24 18.32 -12.42
C GLY A 341 -17.77 17.98 -12.73
N GLY A 342 -16.80 18.34 -11.88
CA GLY A 342 -15.44 17.76 -11.96
C GLY A 342 -14.47 18.25 -10.87
N PHE A 343 -13.45 17.45 -10.54
CA PHE A 343 -12.35 17.85 -9.66
C PHE A 343 -11.39 18.80 -10.38
N THR A 344 -10.95 19.89 -9.73
CA THR A 344 -10.01 20.85 -10.30
C THR A 344 -8.58 20.57 -9.86
N GLY A 345 -7.64 20.73 -10.81
CA GLY A 345 -6.20 20.60 -10.58
C GLY A 345 -5.66 21.49 -9.45
N TRP A 346 -4.49 21.17 -8.89
CA TRP A 346 -3.72 21.98 -7.92
C TRP A 346 -3.30 23.39 -8.43
N THR A 347 -3.95 23.93 -9.47
CA THR A 347 -3.57 25.14 -10.20
C THR A 347 -4.50 26.35 -10.03
N THR A 348 -5.61 26.29 -9.28
CA THR A 348 -6.49 27.46 -9.07
C THR A 348 -6.82 27.78 -7.61
N ALA A 349 -6.45 29.00 -7.21
CA ALA A 349 -6.76 29.83 -6.02
C ALA A 349 -6.70 29.27 -4.57
N GLY A 350 -7.00 27.99 -4.29
CA GLY A 350 -6.77 27.34 -3.00
C GLY A 350 -5.49 26.49 -2.77
N PRO A 351 -4.66 26.09 -3.77
CA PRO A 351 -3.87 24.85 -3.67
C PRO A 351 -2.36 25.06 -3.47
N VAL A 352 -1.88 26.31 -3.30
CA VAL A 352 -0.45 26.59 -2.98
C VAL A 352 -0.03 25.87 -1.69
N PHE A 353 -0.97 25.67 -0.76
CA PHE A 353 -0.74 24.88 0.45
C PHE A 353 -0.31 23.44 0.16
N TYR A 354 -0.83 22.82 -0.90
CA TYR A 354 -0.46 21.44 -1.26
C TYR A 354 0.92 21.34 -1.89
N HIS A 355 1.30 22.36 -2.68
CA HIS A 355 2.68 22.51 -3.13
C HIS A 355 3.66 22.77 -1.99
N ALA A 356 3.23 23.29 -0.84
CA ALA A 356 4.10 23.40 0.32
C ALA A 356 4.58 22.02 0.81
N PHE A 357 3.80 20.95 0.62
CA PHE A 357 4.23 19.59 0.95
C PHE A 357 5.28 19.02 -0.01
N ASP A 358 5.55 19.66 -1.16
CA ASP A 358 6.71 19.32 -2.00
C ASP A 358 8.03 19.50 -1.21
N ILE A 359 8.05 20.33 -0.16
CA ILE A 359 9.20 20.44 0.74
C ILE A 359 9.53 19.11 1.42
N LEU A 360 8.55 18.26 1.69
CA LEU A 360 8.76 16.94 2.32
C LEU A 360 9.53 16.01 1.39
N LEU A 361 9.38 16.16 0.07
CA LEU A 361 10.16 15.44 -0.92
C LEU A 361 11.65 15.81 -0.80
N ILE A 362 11.93 17.12 -0.75
CA ILE A 362 13.30 17.64 -0.58
C ILE A 362 13.89 17.13 0.74
N ILE A 363 13.14 17.28 1.84
CA ILE A 363 13.56 16.79 3.16
C ILE A 363 13.87 15.30 3.12
N LYS A 364 13.02 14.47 2.50
CA LYS A 364 13.22 13.03 2.41
C LYS A 364 14.50 12.66 1.65
N ILE A 365 14.75 13.31 0.50
CA ILE A 365 15.96 13.09 -0.29
C ILE A 365 17.20 13.56 0.49
N SER A 366 17.14 14.74 1.11
CA SER A 366 18.23 15.25 1.94
C SER A 366 18.55 14.32 3.11
N LEU A 367 17.54 13.78 3.80
CA LEU A 367 17.73 12.82 4.89
C LEU A 367 18.40 11.53 4.40
N ALA A 368 18.01 11.01 3.24
CA ALA A 368 18.66 9.82 2.66
C ALA A 368 20.14 10.06 2.32
N ILE A 369 20.47 11.22 1.76
CA ILE A 369 21.87 11.62 1.51
C ILE A 369 22.63 11.73 2.83
N ILE A 370 22.04 12.37 3.84
CA ILE A 370 22.63 12.51 5.18
C ILE A 370 22.89 11.14 5.82
N PHE A 371 21.96 10.18 5.70
CA PHE A 371 22.15 8.83 6.23
C PHE A 371 23.28 8.09 5.53
N ILE A 372 23.32 8.10 4.20
CA ILE A 372 24.41 7.47 3.42
C ILE A 372 25.76 8.15 3.72
N TYR A 373 25.79 9.48 3.80
CA TYR A 373 26.97 10.26 4.15
C TYR A 373 27.47 9.90 5.55
N SER A 374 26.57 9.80 6.53
CA SER A 374 26.94 9.45 7.91
C SER A 374 27.61 8.08 8.01
N LEU A 375 27.16 7.10 7.21
CA LEU A 375 27.74 5.75 7.19
C LEU A 375 29.15 5.69 6.62
N HIS A 376 29.44 6.44 5.54
CA HIS A 376 30.76 6.42 4.90
C HIS A 376 31.78 7.26 5.66
N TYR A 377 31.32 8.32 6.32
CA TYR A 377 32.17 9.39 6.83
C TYR A 377 32.00 9.57 8.32
N ARG A 378 32.36 8.49 9.04
CA ARG A 378 32.11 8.33 10.48
C ARG A 378 32.73 9.43 11.34
N ASP A 379 33.85 9.99 10.90
CA ASP A 379 34.61 11.03 11.61
C ASP A 379 34.11 12.46 11.42
N SER A 380 33.19 12.68 10.48
CA SER A 380 32.60 14.01 10.29
C SER A 380 31.80 14.45 11.52
N ASN A 381 31.81 15.75 11.83
CA ASN A 381 31.02 16.33 12.93
C ASN A 381 29.52 16.02 12.77
N LEU A 382 29.04 15.95 11.53
CA LEU A 382 27.68 15.57 11.21
C LEU A 382 27.42 14.12 11.62
N SER A 383 28.23 13.16 11.13
CA SER A 383 28.10 11.74 11.46
C SER A 383 28.17 11.46 12.96
N ARG A 384 29.11 12.08 13.70
CA ARG A 384 29.24 11.91 15.16
C ARG A 384 28.01 12.38 15.94
N SER A 385 27.24 13.31 15.37
CA SER A 385 25.97 13.79 15.93
C SER A 385 24.80 12.83 15.64
N ILE A 386 24.89 12.01 14.59
CA ILE A 386 23.83 11.10 14.13
C ILE A 386 24.05 9.68 14.68
N ILE A 387 25.21 9.09 14.40
CA ILE A 387 25.49 7.69 14.68
C ILE A 387 25.63 7.48 16.18
N ASN A 388 24.94 6.47 16.71
CA ASN A 388 24.93 6.11 18.13
C ASN A 388 24.39 7.20 19.08
N GLN A 389 23.83 8.29 18.56
CA GLN A 389 23.12 9.29 19.33
C GLN A 389 21.61 8.99 19.33
N PRO A 390 21.06 8.43 20.42
CA PRO A 390 19.71 7.85 20.41
C PRO A 390 18.62 8.88 20.12
N LYS A 391 18.75 10.13 20.59
CA LYS A 391 17.71 11.16 20.38
C LYS A 391 17.64 11.64 18.93
N MET A 392 18.79 11.95 18.35
CA MET A 392 18.87 12.57 17.02
C MET A 392 18.57 11.55 15.93
N SER A 393 19.21 10.38 15.99
CA SER A 393 18.99 9.27 15.04
C SER A 393 17.54 8.79 15.01
N THR A 394 16.90 8.66 16.18
CA THR A 394 15.48 8.30 16.28
C THR A 394 14.59 9.35 15.63
N THR A 395 14.83 10.64 15.93
CA THR A 395 14.00 11.73 15.38
C THR A 395 14.10 11.79 13.86
N LEU A 396 15.30 11.66 13.29
CA LEU A 396 15.48 11.66 11.84
C LEU A 396 14.86 10.43 11.18
N SER A 397 14.98 9.25 11.78
CA SER A 397 14.38 8.02 11.26
C SER A 397 12.86 8.10 11.23
N ILE A 398 12.25 8.61 12.31
CA ILE A 398 10.80 8.84 12.37
C ILE A 398 10.38 9.89 11.35
N THR A 399 11.11 11.00 11.25
CA THR A 399 10.80 12.07 10.27
C THR A 399 10.87 11.54 8.85
N PHE A 400 11.89 10.76 8.50
CA PHE A 400 12.04 10.16 7.17
C PHE A 400 10.85 9.28 6.80
N TYR A 401 10.41 8.41 7.73
CA TYR A 401 9.27 7.53 7.51
C TYR A 401 7.93 8.28 7.49
N MET A 402 7.76 9.28 8.35
CA MET A 402 6.55 10.12 8.33
C MET A 402 6.43 10.93 7.04
N CYS A 403 7.56 11.45 6.50
CA CYS A 403 7.56 12.08 5.18
C CYS A 403 7.08 11.10 4.10
N HIS A 404 7.50 9.84 4.16
CA HIS A 404 7.02 8.81 3.22
C HIS A 404 5.49 8.65 3.25
N GLU A 405 4.91 8.46 4.43
CA GLU A 405 3.45 8.27 4.55
C GLU A 405 2.64 9.49 4.13
N ILE A 406 3.10 10.69 4.51
CA ILE A 406 2.42 11.94 4.12
C ILE A 406 2.48 12.13 2.60
N LEU A 407 3.62 11.85 1.96
CA LEU A 407 3.77 11.93 0.51
C LEU A 407 2.88 10.93 -0.22
N LEU A 408 2.70 9.71 0.29
CA LEU A 408 1.79 8.73 -0.31
C LEU A 408 0.33 9.14 -0.15
N ALA A 409 -0.08 9.52 1.06
CA ALA A 409 -1.46 9.91 1.36
C ALA A 409 -1.90 11.13 0.52
N LEU A 410 -1.05 12.15 0.42
CA LEU A 410 -1.31 13.34 -0.39
C LEU A 410 -1.11 13.10 -1.87
N GLY A 411 -0.08 12.34 -2.25
CA GLY A 411 0.28 12.06 -3.64
C GLY A 411 -0.84 11.30 -4.37
N PHE A 412 -1.31 10.17 -3.81
CA PHE A 412 -2.42 9.43 -4.43
C PHE A 412 -3.70 10.25 -4.50
N ALA A 413 -4.07 10.95 -3.42
CA ALA A 413 -5.25 11.82 -3.41
C ALA A 413 -5.13 12.99 -4.41
N GLY A 414 -3.93 13.56 -4.57
CA GLY A 414 -3.64 14.66 -5.48
C GLY A 414 -3.63 14.24 -6.96
N VAL A 415 -3.09 13.06 -7.29
CA VAL A 415 -3.18 12.52 -8.66
C VAL A 415 -4.65 12.32 -9.05
N ILE A 416 -5.48 11.84 -8.12
CA ILE A 416 -6.92 11.69 -8.34
C ILE A 416 -7.62 13.05 -8.51
N GLY A 417 -7.31 14.02 -7.65
CA GLY A 417 -7.89 15.37 -7.70
C GLY A 417 -7.56 16.14 -8.99
N ASN A 418 -6.41 15.86 -9.62
CA ASN A 418 -5.93 16.60 -10.79
C ASN A 418 -6.29 15.95 -12.14
N ASN A 419 -7.33 15.11 -12.17
CA ASN A 419 -7.75 14.33 -13.35
C ASN A 419 -6.69 13.34 -13.84
N GLY A 420 -5.80 12.88 -12.94
CA GLY A 420 -4.78 11.85 -13.21
C GLY A 420 -5.23 10.43 -12.81
N GLY A 421 -6.44 10.27 -12.26
CA GLY A 421 -7.03 8.98 -11.87
C GLY A 421 -7.00 7.94 -12.99
N THR A 422 -7.25 8.39 -14.22
CA THR A 422 -7.41 7.52 -15.40
C THR A 422 -6.08 7.01 -15.93
N TYR A 423 -5.08 7.87 -16.13
CA TYR A 423 -3.88 7.45 -16.87
C TYR A 423 -2.60 7.48 -16.03
N VAL A 424 -2.63 8.05 -14.83
CA VAL A 424 -1.40 8.34 -14.08
C VAL A 424 -1.32 7.55 -12.78
N VAL A 425 -2.43 7.28 -12.08
CA VAL A 425 -2.40 6.56 -10.78
C VAL A 425 -1.74 5.17 -10.90
N LEU A 426 -2.22 4.32 -11.80
CA LEU A 426 -1.73 2.95 -11.93
C LEU A 426 -0.28 2.89 -12.46
N PRO A 427 0.11 3.67 -13.50
CA PRO A 427 1.51 3.72 -13.92
C PRO A 427 2.45 4.32 -12.87
N ALA A 428 2.05 5.38 -12.15
CA ALA A 428 2.85 5.97 -11.08
C ALA A 428 3.07 4.99 -9.93
N GLN A 429 2.03 4.21 -9.58
CA GLN A 429 2.12 3.14 -8.60
C GLN A 429 3.06 2.01 -9.06
N TYR A 430 2.95 1.58 -10.31
CA TYR A 430 3.83 0.54 -10.86
C TYR A 430 5.30 0.99 -10.90
N ILE A 431 5.57 2.21 -11.36
CA ILE A 431 6.91 2.81 -11.35
C ILE A 431 7.43 2.93 -9.92
N GLY A 432 6.60 3.40 -8.98
CA GLY A 432 6.93 3.47 -7.56
C GLY A 432 7.30 2.10 -6.97
N ALA A 433 6.53 1.06 -7.28
CA ALA A 433 6.77 -0.31 -6.84
C ALA A 433 8.05 -0.91 -7.47
N LEU A 434 8.33 -0.63 -8.74
CA LEU A 434 9.58 -1.01 -9.39
C LEU A 434 10.80 -0.38 -8.70
N PHE A 435 10.73 0.93 -8.45
CA PHE A 435 11.80 1.64 -7.73
C PHE A 435 11.98 1.09 -6.32
N MET A 436 10.88 0.85 -5.60
CA MET A 436 10.88 0.25 -4.27
C MET A 436 11.69 -1.05 -4.24
N ILE A 437 11.37 -1.99 -5.12
CA ILE A 437 11.98 -3.33 -5.11
C ILE A 437 13.43 -3.27 -5.58
N PHE A 438 13.71 -2.50 -6.62
CA PHE A 438 15.08 -2.33 -7.11
C PHE A 438 15.98 -1.70 -6.05
N LEU A 439 15.51 -0.63 -5.40
CA LEU A 439 16.25 0.06 -4.35
C LEU A 439 16.35 -0.75 -3.06
N ALA A 440 15.34 -1.58 -2.75
CA ALA A 440 15.43 -2.55 -1.66
C ALA A 440 16.63 -3.46 -1.91
N PHE A 441 16.67 -4.22 -3.01
CA PHE A 441 17.79 -5.10 -3.35
C PHE A 441 19.14 -4.38 -3.44
N TYR A 442 19.16 -3.15 -3.96
CA TYR A 442 20.37 -2.34 -3.99
C TYR A 442 20.89 -2.02 -2.58
N SER A 443 20.01 -1.55 -1.68
CA SER A 443 20.37 -1.29 -0.28
C SER A 443 20.83 -2.56 0.43
N GLU A 444 20.26 -3.72 0.08
CA GLU A 444 20.64 -5.00 0.63
C GLU A 444 22.08 -5.37 0.29
N GLY A 445 22.43 -5.27 -1.00
CA GLY A 445 23.80 -5.49 -1.47
C GLY A 445 24.77 -4.48 -0.88
N TYR A 446 24.36 -3.21 -0.80
CA TYR A 446 25.14 -2.16 -0.15
C TYR A 446 25.48 -2.48 1.31
N ILE A 447 24.52 -2.94 2.12
CA ILE A 447 24.76 -3.28 3.54
C ILE A 447 25.70 -4.49 3.67
N ILE A 448 25.58 -5.49 2.78
CA ILE A 448 26.46 -6.66 2.79
C ILE A 448 27.90 -6.23 2.51
N GLU A 449 28.10 -5.43 1.47
CA GLU A 449 29.42 -4.93 1.09
C GLU A 449 29.99 -3.95 2.13
N TYR A 450 29.14 -3.14 2.75
CA TYR A 450 29.52 -2.27 3.85
C TYR A 450 30.06 -3.07 5.04
N LYS A 451 29.46 -4.23 5.35
CA LYS A 451 29.88 -5.09 6.47
C LYS A 451 31.08 -5.97 6.16
N SER A 452 31.41 -6.21 4.89
CA SER A 452 32.58 -7.02 4.49
C SER A 452 33.90 -6.24 4.61
N HIS A 453 33.84 -4.92 4.59
CA HIS A 453 35.01 -4.05 4.73
C HIS A 453 35.39 -3.82 6.19
N ASP A 454 36.71 -3.82 6.46
CA ASP A 454 37.25 -3.52 7.78
C ASP A 454 37.03 -2.02 8.09
N PRO A 455 36.38 -1.67 9.23
CA PRO A 455 36.18 -0.27 9.63
C PRO A 455 37.49 0.54 9.75
N ALA A 456 38.64 -0.12 9.86
CA ALA A 456 39.95 0.51 9.98
C ALA A 456 40.66 0.81 8.64
N HIS A 457 40.20 0.26 7.51
CA HIS A 457 40.75 0.51 6.17
C HIS A 457 39.62 0.73 5.18
N TRP A 458 38.98 1.88 5.28
CA TRP A 458 37.79 2.14 4.49
C TRP A 458 38.19 2.57 3.07
N PRO A 459 37.59 2.05 1.99
CA PRO A 459 37.98 2.41 0.62
C PRO A 459 37.76 3.89 0.27
N THR A 460 37.01 4.64 1.08
CA THR A 460 36.87 6.11 0.93
C THR A 460 37.77 6.93 1.86
N GLU A 461 38.64 6.27 2.63
CA GLU A 461 39.62 6.90 3.51
C GLU A 461 40.66 7.64 2.66
N GLY A 462 40.57 8.97 2.63
CA GLY A 462 41.50 9.85 1.92
C GLY A 462 40.96 10.55 0.67
N MET A 463 39.76 10.21 0.18
CA MET A 463 39.19 10.83 -1.03
C MET A 463 38.86 12.33 -0.91
N TRP A 464 38.82 12.88 0.30
CA TRP A 464 38.59 14.29 0.59
C TRP A 464 39.85 15.16 0.51
N TYR A 465 41.05 14.59 0.55
CA TYR A 465 42.28 15.36 0.38
C TYR A 465 42.54 15.74 -1.09
N TYR A 466 41.68 15.29 -2.01
CA TYR A 466 41.79 15.52 -3.45
C TYR A 466 40.82 16.58 -4.01
N PHE A 467 40.05 17.27 -3.17
CA PHE A 467 39.18 18.38 -3.57
C PHE A 467 39.41 19.65 -2.75
#